data_AF-A0A1S4CMD9-F1
#
_entry.id   AF-A0A1S4CMD9-F1
#
_cell.length_a   1.000
_cell.length_b   1.000
_cell.length_c   1.000
_cell.angle_alpha   90.00
_cell.angle_beta   90.00
_cell.angle_gamma   90.00
#
_symmetry.space_group_name_H-M   'P 1'
#
loop_
_entity.id
_entity.type
_entity.pdbx_description
1 polymer ?
#
loop_
_entity_poly.entity_id
_entity_poly.type
_entity_poly.pdbx_seq_one_letter_code
_entity_poly.pdbx_strand_id
1 'polypeptide(L)'
;MSSASLDMSFAGSFCRKWSFRPCRRPKSCISQESNGKMFRKFKNCLSSVGYNGVPLTEISCAPSAAICQNELPPLVSALKASAEENAASFHFPGHNRGKAAPSSLTQLIGSKPFLHDLPELPELDNLFSPEGPILEAQKQAARLFGASETWFLVGGSTCGIQAAIMATCSPGDTLILPRNSHISAISSMVLSGALPKYVVPEYDFNWDVAGDITPSQVRKAINELEMEGRKAVAVLVVSPTYHGICSNLDEICEICHSHSIPVIVDEAHGAHLGFHPKLPSSSLSQGADLSVQSTHKVLCALTQSSMLHMQGNLVDRERISRSLQMLQSSSPSYLLLASLDAARAQLSENREAIFDKAMNLAMEARSLISKIPGISVLEFPSFSSSFSIDPLRFTIGVWQLGLSGFEADDILCKDFGVVCELVGTKSFTLAFNLGTQRDHVLRLVAGLKHLSEASHFHQPVKDEGKNVNHFACFGDVRMSMSPREAFFAKKRKVSIRDSLGEICGELVCPYPPGIPVLIPGEIITERALSYLLEIRSKGAVITGAADCSLSSFVVCVT
;
A
#
# COMPACT_ATOMS: atom_id res chain seq x y z
N MET A 1 -27.47 -49.91 6.81
CA MET A 1 -27.96 -50.81 7.88
C MET A 1 -26.85 -50.92 8.91
N SER A 2 -26.97 -50.67 10.21
CA SER A 2 -28.04 -50.18 11.09
C SER A 2 -27.28 -49.44 12.22
N SER A 3 -27.72 -48.33 12.76
CA SER A 3 -28.74 -48.33 13.80
C SER A 3 -29.20 -46.89 14.08
N ALA A 4 -30.51 -46.73 14.15
CA ALA A 4 -31.26 -45.61 14.71
C ALA A 4 -31.16 -45.68 16.27
N SER A 5 -31.51 -44.72 17.13
CA SER A 5 -32.16 -43.41 17.04
C SER A 5 -32.26 -42.83 18.47
N LEU A 6 -32.51 -41.51 18.53
CA LEU A 6 -33.21 -40.72 19.57
C LEU A 6 -32.40 -39.94 20.64
N ASP A 7 -32.42 -38.63 20.39
CA ASP A 7 -32.74 -37.50 21.27
C ASP A 7 -32.14 -37.37 22.68
N MET A 8 -31.36 -36.31 22.87
CA MET A 8 -31.74 -35.22 23.79
C MET A 8 -31.12 -33.88 23.36
N SER A 9 -31.96 -32.86 23.39
CA SER A 9 -31.71 -31.45 23.12
C SER A 9 -30.61 -30.83 23.99
N PHE A 10 -29.66 -30.13 23.37
CA PHE A 10 -28.94 -29.01 23.99
C PHE A 10 -28.74 -27.88 22.98
N ALA A 11 -29.28 -26.72 23.31
CA ALA A 11 -29.19 -25.49 22.53
C ALA A 11 -27.74 -24.99 22.49
N GLY A 12 -27.15 -24.96 21.29
CA GLY A 12 -25.84 -24.38 21.02
C GLY A 12 -25.95 -23.26 20.00
N SER A 13 -25.98 -22.02 20.47
CA SER A 13 -25.88 -20.83 19.62
C SER A 13 -24.48 -20.70 19.03
N PHE A 14 -24.30 -20.96 17.74
CA PHE A 14 -23.08 -20.61 17.02
C PHE A 14 -23.42 -20.10 15.62
N CYS A 15 -23.50 -18.78 15.51
CA CYS A 15 -23.28 -18.04 14.25
C CYS A 15 -23.04 -16.56 14.63
N ARG A 16 -21.81 -16.21 14.99
CA ARG A 16 -21.40 -14.80 15.08
C ARG A 16 -20.82 -14.38 13.74
N LYS A 17 -21.52 -13.40 13.15
CA LYS A 17 -21.26 -12.71 11.90
C LYS A 17 -19.84 -12.13 11.87
N TRP A 18 -19.10 -12.46 10.82
CA TRP A 18 -17.99 -11.64 10.35
C TRP A 18 -18.60 -10.35 9.79
N SER A 19 -18.47 -9.25 10.51
CA SER A 19 -18.86 -7.92 10.02
C SER A 19 -17.64 -7.20 9.49
N PHE A 20 -17.34 -7.39 8.20
CA PHE A 20 -16.79 -6.29 7.42
C PHE A 20 -17.82 -5.15 7.47
N ARG A 21 -17.39 -3.92 7.79
CA ARG A 21 -18.28 -2.75 7.65
C ARG A 21 -18.81 -2.74 6.22
N PRO A 22 -20.12 -2.91 5.99
CA PRO A 22 -20.68 -2.51 4.72
C PRO A 22 -20.53 -0.99 4.67
N CYS A 23 -20.11 -0.43 3.53
CA CYS A 23 -20.52 0.93 3.18
C CYS A 23 -21.98 1.09 3.63
N ARG A 24 -22.28 2.08 4.47
CA ARG A 24 -23.66 2.39 4.83
C ARG A 24 -24.40 2.57 3.50
N ARG A 25 -25.16 1.56 3.09
CA ARG A 25 -25.94 1.58 1.87
C ARG A 25 -26.84 2.82 1.95
N PRO A 26 -26.92 3.64 0.89
CA PRO A 26 -28.12 4.42 0.69
C PRO A 26 -29.26 3.39 0.59
N LYS A 27 -30.29 3.52 1.42
CA LYS A 27 -31.54 2.80 1.14
C LYS A 27 -31.96 3.20 -0.27
N SER A 28 -32.08 2.21 -1.13
CA SER A 28 -32.57 2.35 -2.50
C SER A 28 -34.02 2.81 -2.49
N CYS A 29 -34.23 4.09 -2.73
CA CYS A 29 -35.35 4.63 -3.49
C CYS A 29 -34.78 5.79 -4.31
N ILE A 30 -34.50 5.52 -5.59
CA ILE A 30 -34.19 6.55 -6.58
C ILE A 30 -35.44 7.44 -6.66
N SER A 31 -35.38 8.63 -6.07
CA SER A 31 -36.20 9.75 -6.50
C SER A 31 -35.27 10.70 -7.26
N GLN A 32 -35.69 11.16 -8.43
CA GLN A 32 -34.93 12.08 -9.29
C GLN A 32 -34.62 13.43 -8.60
N GLU A 33 -35.15 13.69 -7.39
CA GLU A 33 -34.93 14.91 -6.63
C GLU A 33 -33.57 14.98 -5.91
N SER A 34 -32.98 13.84 -5.50
CA SER A 34 -31.70 13.84 -4.76
C SER A 34 -30.50 14.16 -5.66
N ASN A 35 -30.52 13.73 -6.92
CA ASN A 35 -29.53 14.14 -7.93
C ASN A 35 -29.65 15.64 -8.25
N GLY A 36 -30.87 16.19 -8.21
CA GLY A 36 -31.11 17.62 -8.46
C GLY A 36 -30.51 18.53 -7.39
N LYS A 37 -30.54 18.15 -6.11
CA LYS A 37 -29.93 18.93 -5.01
C LYS A 37 -28.40 18.87 -5.02
N MET A 38 -27.82 17.69 -5.30
CA MET A 38 -26.37 17.52 -5.46
C MET A 38 -25.83 18.31 -6.65
N PHE A 39 -26.49 18.22 -7.82
CA PHE A 39 -26.12 19.01 -9.00
C PHE A 39 -26.29 20.53 -8.78
N ARG A 40 -27.28 20.96 -7.98
CA ARG A 40 -27.47 22.39 -7.64
C ARG A 40 -26.39 22.90 -6.68
N LYS A 41 -26.04 22.15 -5.63
CA LYS A 41 -24.94 22.51 -4.71
C LYS A 41 -23.60 22.58 -5.47
N PHE A 42 -23.34 21.63 -6.35
CA PHE A 42 -22.16 21.61 -7.23
C PHE A 42 -22.14 22.75 -8.27
N LYS A 43 -23.27 23.03 -8.96
CA LYS A 43 -23.35 24.16 -9.91
C LYS A 43 -23.19 25.52 -9.23
N ASN A 44 -23.76 25.72 -8.04
CA ASN A 44 -23.65 26.97 -7.29
C ASN A 44 -22.21 27.24 -6.83
N CYS A 45 -21.45 26.20 -6.47
CA CYS A 45 -20.01 26.32 -6.18
C CYS A 45 -19.16 26.51 -7.46
N LEU A 46 -19.52 25.89 -8.59
CA LEU A 46 -18.81 26.12 -9.87
C LEU A 46 -18.96 27.56 -10.38
N SER A 47 -20.11 28.20 -10.15
CA SER A 47 -20.30 29.62 -10.52
C SER A 47 -19.41 30.58 -9.74
N SER A 48 -18.98 30.23 -8.51
CA SER A 48 -18.02 31.05 -7.74
C SER A 48 -16.55 30.79 -8.12
N VAL A 49 -16.29 29.82 -9.01
CA VAL A 49 -14.95 29.47 -9.53
C VAL A 49 -14.69 30.14 -10.90
N GLY A 50 -15.60 30.98 -11.40
CA GLY A 50 -15.40 31.69 -12.67
C GLY A 50 -15.51 30.79 -13.90
N TYR A 51 -16.41 29.80 -13.87
CA TYR A 51 -16.67 28.92 -14.99
C TYR A 51 -17.61 29.59 -16.01
N ASN A 52 -17.05 30.17 -17.07
CA ASN A 52 -17.78 30.37 -18.34
C ASN A 52 -17.44 29.19 -19.25
N GLY A 53 -18.45 28.39 -19.60
CA GLY A 53 -18.29 27.18 -20.41
C GLY A 53 -17.59 27.48 -21.74
N VAL A 54 -16.45 26.84 -21.97
CA VAL A 54 -15.79 26.80 -23.28
C VAL A 54 -16.27 25.53 -23.99
N PRO A 55 -16.65 25.59 -25.28
CA PRO A 55 -17.08 24.40 -26.00
C PRO A 55 -15.94 23.38 -26.11
N LEU A 56 -16.27 22.11 -25.97
CA LEU A 56 -15.38 20.99 -26.30
C LEU A 56 -15.07 21.05 -27.80
N THR A 57 -13.95 21.67 -28.19
CA THR A 57 -13.36 21.50 -29.51
C THR A 57 -12.49 20.27 -29.48
N GLU A 58 -12.85 19.27 -30.28
CA GLU A 58 -12.02 18.10 -30.59
C GLU A 58 -10.64 18.55 -31.07
N ILE A 59 -9.62 18.25 -30.29
CA ILE A 59 -8.24 18.36 -30.74
C ILE A 59 -7.98 17.13 -31.60
N SER A 60 -8.03 17.29 -32.92
CA SER A 60 -7.57 16.25 -33.84
C SER A 60 -6.04 16.17 -33.75
N CYS A 61 -5.53 15.11 -33.14
CA CYS A 61 -4.10 14.77 -33.26
C CYS A 61 -3.82 14.30 -34.69
N ALA A 62 -2.97 15.04 -35.40
CA ALA A 62 -2.42 14.60 -36.68
C ALA A 62 -1.46 13.42 -36.48
N PRO A 63 -1.44 12.42 -37.38
CA PRO A 63 -0.60 11.24 -37.23
C PRO A 63 0.79 11.51 -37.85
N SER A 64 1.85 11.46 -37.04
CA SER A 64 3.20 11.23 -37.56
C SER A 64 4.16 10.84 -36.45
N ALA A 65 4.31 9.53 -36.24
CA ALA A 65 5.55 8.90 -35.81
C ALA A 65 5.48 7.43 -36.25
N ALA A 66 6.60 6.88 -36.70
CA ALA A 66 6.72 5.61 -37.42
C ALA A 66 5.95 4.45 -36.76
N ILE A 67 5.22 3.71 -37.60
CA ILE A 67 4.49 2.48 -37.24
C ILE A 67 5.54 1.41 -36.86
N CYS A 68 5.87 1.28 -35.58
CA CYS A 68 6.23 -0.03 -35.04
C CYS A 68 4.96 -0.88 -35.11
N GLN A 69 5.03 -2.08 -35.66
CA GLN A 69 3.90 -3.01 -35.66
C GLN A 69 3.41 -3.17 -34.21
N ASN A 70 2.10 -2.95 -33.98
CA ASN A 70 1.44 -3.11 -32.68
C ASN A 70 1.48 -4.60 -32.25
N GLU A 71 2.64 -5.07 -31.80
CA GLU A 71 2.78 -6.39 -31.19
C GLU A 71 2.29 -6.30 -29.75
N LEU A 72 1.31 -7.13 -29.42
CA LEU A 72 0.86 -7.27 -28.04
C LEU A 72 2.05 -7.69 -27.14
N PRO A 73 2.04 -7.29 -25.85
CA PRO A 73 3.05 -7.72 -24.90
C PRO A 73 3.19 -9.25 -24.87
N PRO A 74 4.39 -9.83 -24.65
CA PRO A 74 4.64 -11.26 -24.84
C PRO A 74 3.60 -12.18 -24.19
N LEU A 75 3.31 -11.95 -22.91
CA LEU A 75 2.38 -12.79 -22.16
C LEU A 75 0.92 -12.48 -22.50
N VAL A 76 0.60 -11.22 -22.81
CA VAL A 76 -0.74 -10.83 -23.29
C VAL A 76 -1.04 -11.50 -24.64
N SER A 77 -0.04 -11.54 -25.53
CA SER A 77 -0.12 -12.19 -26.84
C SER A 77 -0.32 -13.70 -26.69
N ALA A 78 0.50 -14.35 -25.86
CA ALA A 78 0.39 -15.80 -25.58
C ALA A 78 -0.96 -16.15 -24.95
N LEU A 79 -1.42 -15.36 -23.98
CA LEU A 79 -2.71 -15.59 -23.31
C LEU A 79 -3.88 -15.46 -24.28
N LYS A 80 -3.84 -14.45 -25.18
CA LYS A 80 -4.85 -14.27 -26.22
C LYS A 80 -4.86 -15.46 -27.19
N ALA A 81 -3.68 -15.88 -27.67
CA ALA A 81 -3.56 -16.99 -28.59
C ALA A 81 -4.12 -18.30 -27.98
N SER A 82 -3.69 -18.65 -26.76
CA SER A 82 -4.18 -19.84 -26.06
C SER A 82 -5.69 -19.79 -25.75
N ALA A 83 -6.24 -18.59 -25.49
CA ALA A 83 -7.67 -18.38 -25.30
C ALA A 83 -8.50 -18.58 -26.60
N GLU A 84 -7.92 -18.32 -27.76
CA GLU A 84 -8.56 -18.49 -29.08
C GLU A 84 -8.48 -19.93 -29.60
N GLU A 85 -7.60 -20.77 -29.04
CA GLU A 85 -7.51 -22.18 -29.41
C GLU A 85 -8.79 -22.94 -29.08
N ASN A 86 -9.29 -23.70 -30.06
CA ASN A 86 -10.42 -24.61 -29.89
C ASN A 86 -9.97 -25.97 -29.36
N ALA A 87 -9.21 -25.95 -28.26
CA ALA A 87 -8.71 -27.16 -27.61
C ALA A 87 -9.84 -27.88 -26.84
N ALA A 88 -9.83 -29.21 -26.89
CA ALA A 88 -10.67 -30.02 -26.00
C ALA A 88 -10.07 -29.99 -24.59
N SER A 89 -10.56 -29.10 -23.74
CA SER A 89 -10.03 -28.88 -22.40
C SER A 89 -10.46 -29.96 -21.40
N PHE A 90 -9.50 -30.78 -21.00
CA PHE A 90 -9.58 -31.74 -19.88
C PHE A 90 -8.63 -31.34 -18.73
N HIS A 91 -8.46 -30.05 -18.50
CA HIS A 91 -7.60 -29.46 -17.48
C HIS A 91 -8.39 -28.50 -16.58
N PHE A 92 -7.79 -28.11 -15.45
CA PHE A 92 -8.29 -27.04 -14.58
C PHE A 92 -8.14 -25.66 -15.25
N PRO A 93 -8.81 -24.60 -14.78
CA PRO A 93 -9.82 -24.53 -13.71
C PRO A 93 -11.20 -25.09 -14.09
N GLY A 94 -11.97 -25.48 -13.06
CA GLY A 94 -13.24 -26.21 -13.22
C GLY A 94 -14.38 -25.46 -13.93
N HIS A 95 -14.29 -24.13 -14.07
CA HIS A 95 -15.24 -23.39 -14.92
C HIS A 95 -15.06 -23.68 -16.42
N ASN A 96 -14.01 -24.42 -16.80
CA ASN A 96 -13.75 -24.96 -18.13
C ASN A 96 -13.88 -23.89 -19.22
N ARG A 97 -12.98 -22.89 -19.19
CA ARG A 97 -12.95 -21.76 -20.13
C ARG A 97 -14.25 -20.95 -20.19
N GLY A 98 -15.01 -20.97 -19.08
CA GLY A 98 -16.23 -20.20 -18.89
C GLY A 98 -17.52 -20.97 -19.17
N LYS A 99 -17.45 -22.21 -19.69
CA LYS A 99 -18.63 -23.05 -19.97
C LYS A 99 -19.43 -23.41 -18.71
N ALA A 100 -18.75 -23.50 -17.57
CA ALA A 100 -19.34 -23.75 -16.26
C ALA A 100 -19.15 -22.56 -15.29
N ALA A 101 -18.95 -21.35 -15.82
CA ALA A 101 -18.82 -20.15 -14.99
C ALA A 101 -20.14 -19.84 -14.26
N PRO A 102 -20.10 -19.42 -12.97
CA PRO A 102 -21.30 -19.03 -12.24
C PRO A 102 -22.02 -17.84 -12.89
N SER A 103 -23.30 -18.01 -13.21
CA SER A 103 -24.10 -17.02 -13.96
C SER A 103 -24.12 -15.64 -13.31
N SER A 104 -24.21 -15.57 -11.98
CA SER A 104 -24.20 -14.31 -11.23
C SER A 104 -22.91 -13.51 -11.43
N LEU A 105 -21.77 -14.18 -11.60
CA LEU A 105 -20.49 -13.52 -11.83
C LEU A 105 -20.30 -13.20 -13.32
N THR A 106 -20.66 -14.11 -14.22
CA THR A 106 -20.62 -13.86 -15.67
C THR A 106 -21.51 -12.68 -16.08
N GLN A 107 -22.65 -12.46 -15.42
CA GLN A 107 -23.48 -11.27 -15.65
C GLN A 107 -22.80 -9.96 -15.22
N LEU A 108 -21.90 -10.00 -14.24
CA LEU A 108 -21.20 -8.83 -13.72
C LEU A 108 -19.96 -8.48 -14.56
N ILE A 109 -19.11 -9.46 -14.85
CA ILE A 109 -17.78 -9.24 -15.47
C ILE A 109 -17.66 -9.78 -16.90
N GLY A 110 -18.72 -10.40 -17.43
CA GLY A 110 -18.72 -11.08 -18.71
C GLY A 110 -18.07 -12.47 -18.66
N SER A 111 -18.07 -13.16 -19.80
CA SER A 111 -17.46 -14.49 -19.95
C SER A 111 -15.97 -14.45 -20.30
N LYS A 112 -15.50 -13.34 -20.90
CA LYS A 112 -14.11 -13.20 -21.37
C LYS A 112 -13.06 -13.40 -20.27
N PRO A 113 -13.22 -12.92 -19.02
CA PRO A 113 -12.25 -13.21 -17.97
C PRO A 113 -12.04 -14.71 -17.74
N PHE A 114 -13.12 -15.50 -17.72
CA PHE A 114 -13.05 -16.96 -17.55
C PHE A 114 -12.44 -17.69 -18.76
N LEU A 115 -12.45 -17.08 -19.94
CA LEU A 115 -11.79 -17.64 -21.12
C LEU A 115 -10.27 -17.49 -21.05
N HIS A 116 -9.79 -16.41 -20.41
CA HIS A 116 -8.37 -16.10 -20.23
C HIS A 116 -7.84 -16.55 -18.86
N ASP A 117 -8.68 -17.10 -17.97
CA ASP A 117 -8.25 -17.76 -16.74
C ASP A 117 -7.81 -19.18 -17.06
N LEU A 118 -6.56 -19.29 -17.52
CA LEU A 118 -5.92 -20.53 -17.96
C LEU A 118 -4.87 -20.97 -16.94
N PRO A 119 -4.63 -22.28 -16.79
CA PRO A 119 -3.57 -22.79 -15.92
C PRO A 119 -2.21 -22.61 -16.60
N GLU A 120 -1.18 -23.17 -15.98
CA GLU A 120 0.14 -23.34 -16.59
C GLU A 120 0.06 -24.32 -17.77
N LEU A 121 -0.25 -23.79 -18.96
CA LEU A 121 -0.18 -24.49 -20.23
C LEU A 121 1.22 -24.33 -20.83
N PRO A 122 1.73 -25.30 -21.60
CA PRO A 122 3.08 -25.25 -22.16
C PRO A 122 3.40 -23.95 -22.93
N GLU A 123 2.43 -23.41 -23.66
CA GLU A 123 2.56 -22.18 -24.42
C GLU A 123 2.49 -20.90 -23.57
N LEU A 124 2.03 -20.99 -22.33
CA LEU A 124 1.92 -19.87 -21.39
C LEU A 124 3.10 -19.75 -20.42
N ASP A 125 4.01 -20.73 -20.42
CA ASP A 125 5.22 -20.78 -19.59
C ASP A 125 4.94 -21.08 -18.10
N ASN A 126 5.98 -21.46 -17.35
CA ASN A 126 5.93 -21.72 -15.90
C ASN A 126 6.49 -20.51 -15.13
N LEU A 127 5.73 -19.92 -14.20
CA LEU A 127 6.19 -18.74 -13.44
C LEU A 127 7.47 -18.98 -12.62
N PHE A 128 7.69 -20.19 -12.12
CA PHE A 128 8.84 -20.56 -11.28
C PHE A 128 10.02 -21.14 -12.07
N SER A 129 9.82 -21.45 -13.35
CA SER A 129 10.88 -21.88 -14.26
C SER A 129 10.60 -21.32 -15.67
N PRO A 130 10.63 -19.98 -15.83
CA PRO A 130 10.16 -19.34 -17.05
C PRO A 130 11.18 -19.51 -18.19
N GLU A 131 10.71 -19.95 -19.35
CA GLU A 131 11.51 -20.19 -20.57
C GLU A 131 10.97 -19.44 -21.81
N GLY A 132 9.75 -18.91 -21.74
CA GLY A 132 9.00 -18.34 -22.86
C GLY A 132 8.37 -16.98 -22.54
N PRO A 133 7.06 -16.76 -22.77
CA PRO A 133 6.43 -15.45 -22.66
C PRO A 133 6.59 -14.78 -21.28
N ILE A 134 6.63 -15.54 -20.19
CA ILE A 134 6.86 -14.98 -18.85
C ILE A 134 8.31 -14.48 -18.76
N LEU A 135 9.29 -15.30 -19.17
CA LEU A 135 10.71 -14.92 -19.16
C LEU A 135 10.95 -13.64 -19.98
N GLU A 136 10.35 -13.57 -21.18
CA GLU A 136 10.51 -12.41 -22.05
C GLU A 136 9.84 -11.15 -21.48
N ALA A 137 8.65 -11.28 -20.88
CA ALA A 137 8.00 -10.17 -20.18
C ALA A 137 8.83 -9.67 -18.98
N GLN A 138 9.40 -10.58 -18.19
CA GLN A 138 10.27 -10.26 -17.05
C GLN A 138 11.57 -9.58 -17.49
N LYS A 139 12.21 -10.05 -18.57
CA LYS A 139 13.39 -9.38 -19.15
C LYS A 139 13.06 -7.97 -19.66
N GLN A 140 11.91 -7.80 -20.32
CA GLN A 140 11.45 -6.48 -20.76
C GLN A 140 11.20 -5.55 -19.57
N ALA A 141 10.62 -6.07 -18.47
CA ALA A 141 10.46 -5.31 -17.24
C ALA A 141 11.80 -4.95 -16.60
N ALA A 142 12.74 -5.90 -16.47
CA ALA A 142 14.07 -5.63 -15.92
C ALA A 142 14.77 -4.50 -16.68
N ARG A 143 14.74 -4.53 -18.03
CA ARG A 143 15.28 -3.45 -18.86
C ARG A 143 14.58 -2.10 -18.62
N LEU A 144 13.25 -2.10 -18.51
CA LEU A 144 12.48 -0.86 -18.34
C LEU A 144 12.79 -0.16 -17.01
N PHE A 145 12.86 -0.95 -15.93
CA PHE A 145 13.08 -0.47 -14.56
C PHE A 145 14.56 -0.34 -14.17
N GLY A 146 15.49 -0.76 -15.03
CA GLY A 146 16.94 -0.66 -14.78
C GLY A 146 17.47 -1.73 -13.82
N ALA A 147 16.79 -2.87 -13.74
CA ALA A 147 17.17 -4.01 -12.91
C ALA A 147 18.03 -5.02 -13.69
N SER A 148 18.87 -5.79 -13.00
CA SER A 148 19.53 -6.96 -13.60
C SER A 148 18.55 -8.11 -13.80
N GLU A 149 17.60 -8.27 -12.88
CA GLU A 149 16.56 -9.30 -12.90
C GLU A 149 15.25 -8.78 -12.33
N THR A 150 14.12 -9.33 -12.77
CA THR A 150 12.79 -8.94 -12.29
C THR A 150 11.86 -10.14 -12.18
N TRP A 151 11.20 -10.27 -11.03
CA TRP A 151 10.19 -11.28 -10.76
C TRP A 151 8.79 -10.70 -10.80
N PHE A 152 7.91 -11.33 -11.56
CA PHE A 152 6.47 -11.03 -11.51
C PHE A 152 5.83 -11.68 -10.31
N LEU A 153 5.02 -10.91 -9.59
CA LEU A 153 4.43 -11.31 -8.33
C LEU A 153 2.92 -11.23 -8.37
N VAL A 154 2.25 -12.34 -8.05
CA VAL A 154 0.77 -12.42 -7.95
C VAL A 154 0.27 -12.44 -6.50
N GLY A 155 1.18 -12.51 -5.53
CA GLY A 155 0.89 -12.42 -4.08
C GLY A 155 1.02 -11.02 -3.48
N GLY A 156 1.08 -9.98 -4.32
CA GLY A 156 1.34 -8.60 -3.91
C GLY A 156 2.77 -8.36 -3.39
N SER A 157 3.13 -7.10 -3.14
CA SER A 157 4.44 -6.76 -2.55
C SER A 157 4.66 -7.42 -1.18
N THR A 158 3.60 -7.91 -0.54
CA THR A 158 3.71 -8.75 0.66
C THR A 158 4.60 -9.96 0.41
N CYS A 159 4.37 -10.73 -0.67
CA CYS A 159 5.21 -11.90 -0.98
C CYS A 159 6.61 -11.47 -1.44
N GLY A 160 6.74 -10.33 -2.12
CA GLY A 160 8.04 -9.79 -2.53
C GLY A 160 8.93 -9.42 -1.33
N ILE A 161 8.38 -8.70 -0.35
CA ILE A 161 9.11 -8.33 0.88
C ILE A 161 9.45 -9.57 1.72
N GLN A 162 8.51 -10.52 1.82
CA GLN A 162 8.79 -11.79 2.48
C GLN A 162 9.92 -12.56 1.80
N ALA A 163 9.90 -12.66 0.47
CA ALA A 163 10.94 -13.34 -0.29
C ALA A 163 12.30 -12.64 -0.18
N ALA A 164 12.33 -11.31 -0.28
CA ALA A 164 13.54 -10.52 -0.11
C ALA A 164 14.20 -10.80 1.26
N ILE A 165 13.42 -10.72 2.34
CA ILE A 165 13.94 -10.94 3.70
C ILE A 165 14.32 -12.42 3.93
N MET A 166 13.57 -13.39 3.41
CA MET A 166 13.93 -14.81 3.51
C MET A 166 15.18 -15.17 2.71
N ALA A 167 15.42 -14.46 1.60
CA ALA A 167 16.60 -14.66 0.78
C ALA A 167 17.85 -14.00 1.37
N THR A 168 17.72 -12.91 2.12
CA THR A 168 18.85 -12.23 2.77
C THR A 168 19.13 -12.74 4.18
N CYS A 169 18.10 -13.09 4.95
CA CYS A 169 18.21 -13.42 6.37
C CYS A 169 18.02 -14.92 6.64
N SER A 170 18.74 -15.43 7.62
CA SER A 170 18.60 -16.76 8.21
C SER A 170 18.07 -16.63 9.66
N PRO A 171 17.60 -17.73 10.29
CA PRO A 171 17.17 -17.69 11.68
C PRO A 171 18.26 -17.15 12.62
N GLY A 172 17.93 -16.14 13.41
CA GLY A 172 18.87 -15.48 14.33
C GLY A 172 19.64 -14.30 13.74
N ASP A 173 19.64 -14.12 12.42
CA ASP A 173 20.25 -12.96 11.78
C ASP A 173 19.51 -11.67 12.14
N THR A 174 20.22 -10.55 12.16
CA THR A 174 19.64 -9.24 12.53
C THR A 174 19.34 -8.39 11.30
N LEU A 175 18.09 -7.96 11.15
CA LEU A 175 17.61 -7.05 10.11
C LEU A 175 17.41 -5.65 10.71
N ILE A 176 18.06 -4.63 10.15
CA ILE A 176 17.73 -3.23 10.48
C ILE A 176 16.52 -2.82 9.64
N LEU A 177 15.50 -2.23 10.27
CA LEU A 177 14.29 -1.81 9.57
C LEU A 177 13.58 -0.66 10.31
N PRO A 178 12.82 0.18 9.61
CA PRO A 178 12.08 1.25 10.27
C PRO A 178 10.91 0.70 11.08
N ARG A 179 10.60 1.30 12.23
CA ARG A 179 9.52 0.82 13.12
C ARG A 179 8.12 0.94 12.50
N ASN A 180 7.97 1.81 11.51
CA ASN A 180 6.75 1.98 10.71
C ASN A 180 6.68 1.06 9.47
N SER A 181 7.48 -0.02 9.44
CA SER A 181 7.43 -1.02 8.36
C SER A 181 6.04 -1.65 8.22
N HIS A 182 5.70 -2.04 6.98
CA HIS A 182 4.46 -2.75 6.69
C HIS A 182 4.40 -4.11 7.40
N ILE A 183 3.19 -4.61 7.65
CA ILE A 183 2.95 -5.91 8.32
C ILE A 183 3.65 -7.09 7.63
N SER A 184 3.95 -6.97 6.33
CA SER A 184 4.70 -7.98 5.57
C SER A 184 6.12 -8.17 6.11
N ALA A 185 6.81 -7.10 6.49
CA ALA A 185 8.13 -7.19 7.11
C ALA A 185 8.08 -7.85 8.50
N ILE A 186 6.97 -7.71 9.23
CA ILE A 186 6.78 -8.42 10.49
C ILE A 186 6.54 -9.91 10.25
N SER A 187 5.66 -10.24 9.30
CA SER A 187 5.39 -11.63 8.93
C SER A 187 6.62 -12.33 8.35
N SER A 188 7.50 -11.61 7.64
CA SER A 188 8.74 -12.20 7.12
C SER A 188 9.70 -12.57 8.23
N MET A 189 9.78 -11.80 9.32
CA MET A 189 10.56 -12.16 10.51
C MET A 189 10.02 -13.42 11.20
N VAL A 190 8.70 -13.63 11.19
CA VAL A 190 8.11 -14.90 11.66
C VAL A 190 8.57 -16.07 10.78
N LEU A 191 8.56 -15.89 9.44
CA LEU A 191 8.92 -16.93 8.48
C LEU A 191 10.43 -17.24 8.48
N SER A 192 11.28 -16.21 8.40
CA SER A 192 12.73 -16.33 8.33
C SER A 192 13.37 -16.61 9.69
N GLY A 193 12.75 -16.17 10.79
CA GLY A 193 13.38 -16.15 12.11
C GLY A 193 14.40 -15.02 12.29
N ALA A 194 14.38 -14.00 11.42
CA ALA A 194 15.21 -12.81 11.58
C ALA A 194 14.79 -12.00 12.83
N LEU A 195 15.78 -11.37 13.47
CA LEU A 195 15.61 -10.52 14.63
C LEU A 195 15.60 -9.04 14.21
N PRO A 196 14.64 -8.23 14.67
CA PRO A 196 14.58 -6.81 14.32
C PRO A 196 15.60 -5.98 15.11
N LYS A 197 16.26 -5.04 14.42
CA LYS A 197 16.84 -3.82 14.99
C LYS A 197 16.04 -2.63 14.45
N TYR A 198 15.07 -2.15 15.23
CA TYR A 198 14.19 -1.07 14.79
C TYR A 198 14.90 0.28 14.79
N VAL A 199 14.64 1.05 13.74
CA VAL A 199 14.95 2.48 13.66
C VAL A 199 13.64 3.24 13.75
N VAL A 200 13.53 4.21 14.65
CA VAL A 200 12.34 5.07 14.75
C VAL A 200 12.48 6.21 13.74
N PRO A 201 11.60 6.31 12.73
CA PRO A 201 11.67 7.39 11.74
C PRO A 201 11.46 8.77 12.38
N GLU A 202 11.88 9.83 11.68
CA GLU A 202 11.52 11.20 12.06
C GLU A 202 9.99 11.38 12.08
N TYR A 203 9.48 12.30 12.90
CA TYR A 203 8.04 12.54 13.03
C TYR A 203 7.73 14.02 13.00
N ASP A 204 6.80 14.42 12.14
CA ASP A 204 6.25 15.76 12.11
C ASP A 204 4.96 15.82 12.94
N PHE A 205 5.06 16.47 14.10
CA PHE A 205 3.95 16.62 15.03
C PHE A 205 2.87 17.60 14.56
N ASN A 206 3.22 18.56 13.69
CA ASN A 206 2.25 19.48 13.12
C ASN A 206 1.32 18.75 12.16
N TRP A 207 1.89 17.87 11.34
CA TRP A 207 1.16 17.10 10.34
C TRP A 207 0.61 15.76 10.84
N ASP A 208 1.11 15.25 11.97
CA ASP A 208 0.87 13.89 12.45
C ASP A 208 1.35 12.83 11.44
N VAL A 209 2.54 13.06 10.87
CA VAL A 209 3.11 12.26 9.78
C VAL A 209 4.49 11.74 10.17
N ALA A 210 4.68 10.42 10.06
CA ALA A 210 6.01 9.83 10.10
C ALA A 210 6.75 10.09 8.79
N GLY A 211 7.97 10.59 8.91
CA GLY A 211 8.94 10.68 7.82
C GLY A 211 9.59 9.33 7.54
N ASP A 212 10.73 9.39 6.86
CA ASP A 212 11.54 8.23 6.55
C ASP A 212 12.73 8.10 7.51
N ILE A 213 13.54 7.06 7.36
CA ILE A 213 14.80 6.91 8.10
C ILE A 213 15.94 7.67 7.42
N THR A 214 16.84 8.21 8.22
CA THR A 214 17.97 9.01 7.72
C THR A 214 19.27 8.20 7.62
N PRO A 215 20.22 8.62 6.78
CA PRO A 215 21.56 8.01 6.73
C PRO A 215 22.25 7.96 8.10
N SER A 216 22.10 9.01 8.93
CA SER A 216 22.68 9.06 10.27
C SER A 216 22.05 8.03 11.22
N GLN A 217 20.75 7.79 11.12
CA GLN A 217 20.05 6.76 11.89
C GLN A 217 20.49 5.34 11.47
N VAL A 218 20.67 5.09 10.18
CA VAL A 218 21.19 3.80 9.67
C VAL A 218 22.62 3.57 10.18
N ARG A 219 23.51 4.57 10.05
CA ARG A 219 24.88 4.50 10.57
C ARG A 219 24.92 4.20 12.07
N LYS A 220 24.06 4.89 12.84
CA LYS A 220 23.94 4.66 14.28
C LYS A 220 23.50 3.22 14.59
N ALA A 221 22.51 2.70 13.88
CA ALA A 221 22.01 1.34 14.10
C ALA A 221 23.06 0.26 13.80
N ILE A 222 23.86 0.45 12.73
CA ILE A 222 24.99 -0.43 12.39
C ILE A 222 26.04 -0.40 13.51
N ASN A 223 26.49 0.80 13.92
CA ASN A 223 27.51 0.95 14.96
C ASN A 223 27.06 0.34 16.30
N GLU A 224 25.80 0.51 16.68
CA GLU A 224 25.25 -0.09 17.91
C GLU A 224 25.31 -1.62 17.88
N LEU A 225 24.96 -2.24 16.75
CA LEU A 225 25.07 -3.69 16.61
C LEU A 225 26.52 -4.16 16.68
N GLU A 226 27.44 -3.45 16.05
CA GLU A 226 28.87 -3.78 16.09
C GLU A 226 29.43 -3.71 17.53
N MET A 227 29.03 -2.70 18.31
CA MET A 227 29.38 -2.59 19.73
C MET A 227 28.78 -3.73 20.58
N GLU A 228 27.62 -4.25 20.20
CA GLU A 228 27.00 -5.43 20.82
C GLU A 228 27.64 -6.76 20.36
N GLY A 229 28.65 -6.73 19.47
CA GLY A 229 29.27 -7.93 18.90
C GLY A 229 28.37 -8.65 17.88
N ARG A 230 27.40 -7.95 17.30
CA ARG A 230 26.45 -8.45 16.30
C ARG A 230 26.65 -7.72 14.97
N LYS A 231 26.22 -8.32 13.87
CA LYS A 231 26.24 -7.68 12.54
C LYS A 231 24.84 -7.70 11.94
N ALA A 232 24.45 -6.60 11.28
CA ALA A 232 23.26 -6.59 10.44
C ALA A 232 23.55 -7.34 9.13
N VAL A 233 22.61 -8.19 8.70
CA VAL A 233 22.74 -8.92 7.43
C VAL A 233 22.03 -8.23 6.27
N ALA A 234 21.14 -7.28 6.58
CA ALA A 234 20.44 -6.46 5.60
C ALA A 234 19.89 -5.19 6.30
N VAL A 235 19.62 -4.17 5.50
CA VAL A 235 18.83 -3.00 5.90
C VAL A 235 17.58 -2.93 5.04
N LEU A 236 16.40 -2.83 5.65
CA LEU A 236 15.16 -2.51 4.96
C LEU A 236 14.86 -1.02 5.09
N VAL A 237 14.50 -0.38 3.98
CA VAL A 237 14.05 1.02 3.92
C VAL A 237 12.65 1.06 3.29
N VAL A 238 11.77 1.93 3.76
CA VAL A 238 10.44 2.15 3.17
C VAL A 238 10.45 3.48 2.43
N SER A 239 10.70 3.45 1.12
CA SER A 239 10.82 4.67 0.32
C SER A 239 10.12 4.48 -1.04
N PRO A 240 9.12 5.32 -1.39
CA PRO A 240 8.59 6.40 -0.58
C PRO A 240 7.68 5.90 0.56
N THR A 241 7.55 6.71 1.61
CA THR A 241 6.49 6.56 2.61
C THR A 241 5.10 6.71 1.97
N TYR A 242 4.03 6.36 2.71
CA TYR A 242 2.65 6.53 2.24
C TYR A 242 2.33 7.98 1.81
N HIS A 243 2.94 8.96 2.49
CA HIS A 243 2.78 10.39 2.23
C HIS A 243 3.64 10.90 1.05
N GLY A 244 4.44 10.01 0.43
CA GLY A 244 5.31 10.34 -0.70
C GLY A 244 6.70 10.82 -0.31
N ILE A 245 7.06 10.85 0.97
CA ILE A 245 8.40 11.26 1.43
C ILE A 245 9.41 10.15 1.07
N CYS A 246 10.51 10.51 0.41
CA CYS A 246 11.56 9.58 -0.03
C CYS A 246 12.84 9.76 0.80
N SER A 247 13.42 8.65 1.25
CA SER A 247 14.79 8.58 1.80
C SER A 247 15.86 9.06 0.85
N ASN A 248 16.98 9.53 1.41
CA ASN A 248 18.26 9.64 0.69
C ASN A 248 18.87 8.23 0.57
N LEU A 249 18.42 7.48 -0.44
CA LEU A 249 18.86 6.10 -0.66
C LEU A 249 20.32 6.04 -1.13
N ASP A 250 20.81 7.03 -1.88
CA ASP A 250 22.21 7.08 -2.33
C ASP A 250 23.17 6.97 -1.13
N GLU A 251 23.01 7.83 -0.13
CA GLU A 251 23.88 7.82 1.05
C GLU A 251 23.64 6.59 1.95
N ILE A 252 22.40 6.11 2.05
CA ILE A 252 22.10 4.88 2.80
C ILE A 252 22.80 3.68 2.16
N CYS A 253 22.71 3.53 0.84
CA CYS A 253 23.35 2.45 0.10
C CYS A 253 24.88 2.53 0.21
N GLU A 254 25.48 3.72 0.07
CA GLU A 254 26.92 3.92 0.29
C GLU A 254 27.37 3.46 1.69
N ILE A 255 26.61 3.82 2.73
CA ILE A 255 26.88 3.38 4.10
C ILE A 255 26.80 1.86 4.21
N CYS A 256 25.70 1.26 3.76
CA CYS A 256 25.47 -0.17 3.87
C CYS A 256 26.50 -1.00 3.08
N HIS A 257 26.81 -0.60 1.85
CA HIS A 257 27.77 -1.28 0.98
C HIS A 257 29.20 -1.23 1.54
N SER A 258 29.59 -0.16 2.24
CA SER A 258 30.90 -0.09 2.93
C SER A 258 31.07 -1.16 4.03
N HIS A 259 29.96 -1.72 4.56
CA HIS A 259 29.94 -2.84 5.50
C HIS A 259 29.54 -4.18 4.83
N SER A 260 29.40 -4.20 3.50
CA SER A 260 28.87 -5.33 2.72
C SER A 260 27.48 -5.79 3.15
N ILE A 261 26.61 -4.82 3.47
CA ILE A 261 25.22 -5.06 3.87
C ILE A 261 24.31 -4.70 2.68
N PRO A 262 23.48 -5.63 2.15
CA PRO A 262 22.52 -5.31 1.10
C PRO A 262 21.38 -4.43 1.63
N VAL A 263 20.85 -3.59 0.74
CA VAL A 263 19.69 -2.73 1.01
C VAL A 263 18.45 -3.24 0.28
N ILE A 264 17.39 -3.51 1.06
CA ILE A 264 16.06 -3.89 0.58
C ILE A 264 15.17 -2.66 0.67
N VAL A 265 14.57 -2.25 -0.44
CA VAL A 265 13.64 -1.12 -0.46
C VAL A 265 12.21 -1.62 -0.67
N ASP A 266 11.34 -1.35 0.30
CA ASP A 266 9.89 -1.42 0.13
C ASP A 266 9.44 -0.17 -0.65
N GLU A 267 9.51 -0.26 -1.98
CA GLU A 267 9.08 0.76 -2.93
C GLU A 267 7.63 0.52 -3.39
N ALA A 268 6.79 -0.06 -2.52
CA ALA A 268 5.42 -0.41 -2.88
C ALA A 268 4.61 0.79 -3.41
N HIS A 269 4.91 2.00 -2.95
CA HIS A 269 4.25 3.23 -3.35
C HIS A 269 5.00 4.05 -4.42
N GLY A 270 6.11 3.54 -4.95
CA GLY A 270 7.04 4.27 -5.82
C GLY A 270 7.28 3.66 -7.22
N ALA A 271 6.39 2.79 -7.71
CA ALA A 271 6.57 2.13 -9.01
C ALA A 271 6.68 3.08 -10.23
N HIS A 272 6.24 4.33 -10.09
CA HIS A 272 6.32 5.38 -11.10
C HIS A 272 7.57 6.27 -10.99
N LEU A 273 8.37 6.13 -9.93
CA LEU A 273 9.57 6.93 -9.72
C LEU A 273 10.60 6.68 -10.85
N GLY A 274 11.30 7.74 -11.26
CA GLY A 274 12.24 7.70 -12.38
C GLY A 274 11.62 7.70 -13.79
N PHE A 275 10.29 7.79 -13.92
CA PHE A 275 9.60 7.82 -15.22
C PHE A 275 9.13 9.23 -15.65
N HIS A 276 9.54 10.29 -14.94
CA HIS A 276 9.33 11.66 -15.38
C HIS A 276 10.35 12.59 -14.67
N PRO A 277 10.88 13.66 -15.30
CA PRO A 277 11.96 14.49 -14.74
C PRO A 277 11.64 15.21 -13.42
N LYS A 278 10.35 15.42 -13.12
CA LYS A 278 9.88 16.00 -11.85
C LYS A 278 9.55 14.96 -10.77
N LEU A 279 9.61 13.68 -11.08
CA LEU A 279 9.44 12.62 -10.08
C LEU A 279 10.79 12.31 -9.43
N PRO A 280 10.80 11.90 -8.15
CA PRO A 280 12.00 11.36 -7.52
C PRO A 280 12.65 10.23 -8.31
N SER A 281 13.95 10.04 -8.11
CA SER A 281 14.69 8.89 -8.62
C SER A 281 14.13 7.58 -8.06
N SER A 282 14.22 6.49 -8.83
CA SER A 282 13.84 5.15 -8.34
C SER A 282 14.87 4.61 -7.36
N SER A 283 14.46 3.68 -6.50
CA SER A 283 15.36 3.04 -5.54
C SER A 283 16.57 2.35 -6.19
N LEU A 284 16.37 1.63 -7.30
CA LEU A 284 17.44 0.93 -8.02
C LEU A 284 18.47 1.90 -8.59
N SER A 285 18.03 3.05 -9.12
CA SER A 285 18.93 4.08 -9.63
C SER A 285 19.79 4.72 -8.54
N GLN A 286 19.36 4.60 -7.29
CA GLN A 286 20.05 5.09 -6.09
C GLN A 286 20.87 3.98 -5.39
N GLY A 287 21.08 2.83 -6.05
CA GLY A 287 21.96 1.78 -5.57
C GLY A 287 21.31 0.72 -4.67
N ALA A 288 19.98 0.65 -4.57
CA ALA A 288 19.31 -0.45 -3.86
C ALA A 288 19.60 -1.81 -4.50
N ASP A 289 19.83 -2.84 -3.68
CA ASP A 289 20.08 -4.21 -4.15
C ASP A 289 18.77 -4.93 -4.51
N LEU A 290 17.71 -4.69 -3.74
CA LEU A 290 16.37 -5.19 -3.99
C LEU A 290 15.35 -4.05 -3.90
N SER A 291 14.42 -4.00 -4.85
CA SER A 291 13.25 -3.12 -4.79
C SER A 291 11.97 -3.92 -5.00
N VAL A 292 10.99 -3.75 -4.13
CA VAL A 292 9.68 -4.40 -4.24
C VAL A 292 8.60 -3.36 -4.46
N GLN A 293 7.91 -3.44 -5.60
CA GLN A 293 6.96 -2.43 -6.06
C GLN A 293 5.54 -3.00 -6.18
N SER A 294 4.53 -2.31 -5.68
CA SER A 294 3.13 -2.68 -5.91
C SER A 294 2.67 -2.01 -7.20
N THR A 295 2.87 -2.70 -8.32
CA THR A 295 2.47 -2.22 -9.65
C THR A 295 1.00 -1.79 -9.67
N HIS A 296 0.12 -2.52 -8.98
CA HIS A 296 -1.31 -2.18 -8.91
C HIS A 296 -1.67 -0.93 -8.09
N LYS A 297 -0.77 -0.44 -7.22
CA LYS A 297 -1.05 0.75 -6.40
C LYS A 297 -0.86 2.03 -7.21
N VAL A 298 0.12 2.04 -8.11
CA VAL A 298 0.57 3.29 -8.76
C VAL A 298 0.60 3.22 -10.28
N LEU A 299 0.79 2.02 -10.83
CA LEU A 299 0.69 1.75 -12.26
C LEU A 299 -0.64 1.03 -12.56
N CYS A 300 -0.86 0.65 -13.81
CA CYS A 300 -2.16 0.18 -14.30
C CYS A 300 -2.33 -1.35 -14.28
N ALA A 301 -1.75 -2.04 -13.29
CA ALA A 301 -1.95 -3.49 -13.12
C ALA A 301 -3.12 -3.81 -12.17
N LEU A 302 -3.63 -5.05 -12.24
CA LEU A 302 -4.72 -5.51 -11.37
C LEU A 302 -4.27 -5.67 -9.91
N THR A 303 -5.16 -5.47 -8.94
CA THR A 303 -4.85 -5.65 -7.51
C THR A 303 -4.20 -7.01 -7.25
N GLN A 304 -3.22 -7.05 -6.32
CA GLN A 304 -2.28 -8.15 -6.05
C GLN A 304 -1.09 -8.26 -7.02
N SER A 305 -1.13 -7.60 -8.18
CA SER A 305 0.02 -7.58 -9.09
C SER A 305 1.15 -6.69 -8.58
N SER A 306 2.36 -7.22 -8.51
CA SER A 306 3.58 -6.51 -8.09
C SER A 306 4.82 -7.03 -8.82
N MET A 307 5.95 -6.34 -8.65
CA MET A 307 7.25 -6.76 -9.17
C MET A 307 8.30 -6.70 -8.06
N LEU A 308 9.25 -7.63 -8.09
CA LEU A 308 10.50 -7.56 -7.34
C LEU A 308 11.63 -7.37 -8.34
N HIS A 309 12.48 -6.39 -8.08
CA HIS A 309 13.62 -6.06 -8.92
C HIS A 309 14.90 -6.28 -8.12
N MET A 310 15.93 -6.80 -8.79
CA MET A 310 17.26 -6.97 -8.21
C MET A 310 18.30 -6.19 -9.01
N GLN A 311 19.30 -5.70 -8.31
CA GLN A 311 20.51 -5.10 -8.87
C GLN A 311 21.73 -5.53 -8.04
N GLY A 312 22.91 -5.53 -8.66
CA GLY A 312 24.16 -5.87 -7.97
C GLY A 312 24.31 -7.37 -7.67
N ASN A 313 25.18 -7.70 -6.72
CA ASN A 313 25.61 -9.08 -6.44
C ASN A 313 25.66 -9.44 -4.93
N LEU A 314 25.18 -8.56 -4.04
CA LEU A 314 25.17 -8.83 -2.60
C LEU A 314 24.08 -9.81 -2.18
N VAL A 315 23.06 -10.04 -3.02
CA VAL A 315 21.96 -10.96 -2.78
C VAL A 315 22.04 -12.15 -3.73
N ASP A 316 21.78 -13.36 -3.22
CA ASP A 316 21.71 -14.58 -4.03
C ASP A 316 20.35 -14.69 -4.75
N ARG A 317 20.36 -14.56 -6.07
CA ARG A 317 19.17 -14.68 -6.94
C ARG A 317 18.46 -16.04 -6.78
N GLU A 318 19.21 -17.13 -6.54
CA GLU A 318 18.62 -18.47 -6.43
C GLU A 318 17.89 -18.63 -5.09
N ARG A 319 18.30 -17.88 -4.05
CA ARG A 319 17.54 -17.78 -2.80
C ARG A 319 16.26 -16.98 -2.98
N ILE A 320 16.27 -15.93 -3.81
CA ILE A 320 15.05 -15.17 -4.16
C ILE A 320 14.05 -16.09 -4.88
N SER A 321 14.47 -16.76 -5.96
CA SER A 321 13.61 -17.67 -6.73
C SER A 321 13.01 -18.79 -5.86
N ARG A 322 13.81 -19.45 -5.01
CA ARG A 322 13.30 -20.48 -4.07
C ARG A 322 12.34 -19.91 -3.03
N SER A 323 12.59 -18.71 -2.52
CA SER A 323 11.69 -18.06 -1.55
C SER A 323 10.35 -17.70 -2.20
N LEU A 324 10.38 -17.18 -3.43
CA LEU A 324 9.18 -16.90 -4.21
C LEU A 324 8.37 -18.16 -4.51
N GLN A 325 9.04 -19.27 -4.86
CA GLN A 325 8.37 -20.56 -5.07
C GLN A 325 7.65 -21.08 -3.82
N MET A 326 8.19 -20.80 -2.63
CA MET A 326 7.55 -21.16 -1.36
C MET A 326 6.33 -20.29 -1.03
N LEU A 327 6.38 -19.01 -1.39
CA LEU A 327 5.41 -18.00 -0.95
C LEU A 327 4.26 -17.78 -1.93
N GLN A 328 4.48 -18.02 -3.23
CA GLN A 328 3.45 -17.85 -4.24
C GLN A 328 2.66 -19.15 -4.48
N SER A 329 1.45 -19.00 -5.03
CA SER A 329 0.61 -20.14 -5.40
C SER A 329 1.28 -21.00 -6.47
N SER A 330 1.17 -22.34 -6.34
CA SER A 330 1.49 -23.29 -7.41
C SER A 330 0.52 -23.23 -8.60
N SER A 331 -0.51 -22.40 -8.52
CA SER A 331 -1.43 -22.08 -9.61
C SER A 331 -1.59 -20.55 -9.65
N PRO A 332 -0.61 -19.83 -10.20
CA PRO A 332 -0.65 -18.38 -10.28
C PRO A 332 -1.75 -17.92 -11.25
N SER A 333 -2.29 -16.72 -11.03
CA SER A 333 -3.28 -16.16 -11.95
C SER A 333 -2.59 -15.54 -13.17
N TYR A 334 -2.83 -16.12 -14.35
CA TYR A 334 -2.32 -15.57 -15.62
C TYR A 334 -2.95 -14.23 -15.99
N LEU A 335 -4.16 -13.93 -15.49
CA LEU A 335 -4.74 -12.59 -15.60
C LEU A 335 -3.91 -11.54 -14.86
N LEU A 336 -3.41 -11.86 -13.66
CA LEU A 336 -2.54 -10.97 -12.90
C LEU A 336 -1.17 -10.82 -13.57
N LEU A 337 -0.56 -11.92 -14.03
CA LEU A 337 0.71 -11.89 -14.75
C LEU A 337 0.61 -11.08 -16.07
N ALA A 338 -0.44 -11.31 -16.87
CA ALA A 338 -0.67 -10.55 -18.09
C ALA A 338 -0.93 -9.06 -17.81
N SER A 339 -1.56 -8.73 -16.67
CA SER A 339 -1.73 -7.32 -16.26
C SER A 339 -0.39 -6.63 -15.93
N LEU A 340 0.59 -7.37 -15.40
CA LEU A 340 1.94 -6.86 -15.15
C LEU A 340 2.68 -6.56 -16.46
N ASP A 341 2.62 -7.49 -17.41
CA ASP A 341 3.23 -7.31 -18.73
C ASP A 341 2.58 -6.14 -19.50
N ALA A 342 1.25 -6.06 -19.47
CA ALA A 342 0.50 -4.96 -20.08
C ALA A 342 0.84 -3.59 -19.44
N ALA A 343 0.90 -3.51 -18.11
CA ALA A 343 1.24 -2.26 -17.42
C ALA A 343 2.68 -1.82 -17.74
N ARG A 344 3.63 -2.76 -17.81
CA ARG A 344 5.00 -2.50 -18.26
C ARG A 344 5.02 -2.01 -19.72
N ALA A 345 4.26 -2.63 -20.61
CA ALA A 345 4.19 -2.22 -22.02
C ALA A 345 3.68 -0.78 -22.17
N GLN A 346 2.57 -0.47 -21.50
CA GLN A 346 1.97 0.87 -21.49
C GLN A 346 2.98 1.93 -21.04
N LEU A 347 3.75 1.62 -19.99
CA LEU A 347 4.78 2.52 -19.47
C LEU A 347 5.94 2.71 -20.45
N SER A 348 6.33 1.66 -21.17
CA SER A 348 7.40 1.70 -22.17
C SER A 348 7.02 2.50 -23.42
N GLU A 349 5.77 2.44 -23.87
CA GLU A 349 5.31 3.10 -25.10
C GLU A 349 5.33 4.64 -25.01
N ASN A 350 5.03 5.19 -23.83
CA ASN A 350 4.88 6.63 -23.62
C ASN A 350 5.73 7.14 -22.46
N ARG A 351 6.94 6.58 -22.30
CA ARG A 351 7.81 6.79 -21.13
C ARG A 351 7.89 8.24 -20.64
N GLU A 352 8.17 9.17 -21.55
CA GLU A 352 8.44 10.57 -21.19
C GLU A 352 7.18 11.40 -20.91
N ALA A 353 6.02 10.99 -21.43
CA ALA A 353 4.80 11.81 -21.43
C ALA A 353 3.65 11.21 -20.60
N ILE A 354 3.73 9.93 -20.22
CA ILE A 354 2.62 9.20 -19.59
C ILE A 354 2.15 9.87 -18.30
N PHE A 355 3.05 10.47 -17.53
CA PHE A 355 2.72 11.16 -16.28
C PHE A 355 2.39 12.65 -16.43
N ASP A 356 2.58 13.27 -17.60
CA ASP A 356 2.42 14.73 -17.79
C ASP A 356 1.04 15.22 -17.37
N LYS A 357 -0.01 14.50 -17.78
CA LYS A 357 -1.39 14.85 -17.44
C LYS A 357 -1.63 14.80 -15.93
N ALA A 358 -1.18 13.72 -15.27
CA ALA A 358 -1.34 13.56 -13.83
C ALA A 358 -0.56 14.65 -13.07
N MET A 359 0.66 14.95 -13.52
CA MET A 359 1.50 16.02 -12.98
C MET A 359 0.84 17.39 -13.12
N ASN A 360 0.30 17.71 -14.31
CA ASN A 360 -0.39 18.98 -14.56
C ASN A 360 -1.63 19.13 -13.69
N LEU A 361 -2.42 18.06 -13.52
CA LEU A 361 -3.58 18.07 -12.62
C LEU A 361 -3.19 18.20 -11.15
N ALA A 362 -2.10 17.56 -10.72
CA ALA A 362 -1.58 17.70 -9.35
C ALA A 362 -1.10 19.13 -9.09
N MET A 363 -0.42 19.76 -10.05
CA MET A 363 0.00 21.17 -9.95
C MET A 363 -1.19 22.13 -9.95
N GLU A 364 -2.20 21.89 -10.81
CA GLU A 364 -3.45 22.67 -10.83
C GLU A 364 -4.16 22.57 -9.47
N ALA A 365 -4.31 21.35 -8.93
CA ALA A 365 -4.91 21.10 -7.63
C ALA A 365 -4.16 21.85 -6.52
N ARG A 366 -2.83 21.74 -6.47
CA ARG A 366 -1.97 22.47 -5.51
C ARG A 366 -2.23 23.97 -5.55
N SER A 367 -2.20 24.57 -6.75
CA SER A 367 -2.40 26.02 -6.93
C SER A 367 -3.79 26.52 -6.52
N LEU A 368 -4.83 25.69 -6.72
CA LEU A 368 -6.19 26.04 -6.34
C LEU A 368 -6.42 25.88 -4.83
N ILE A 369 -5.84 24.85 -4.24
CA ILE A 369 -6.07 24.47 -2.84
C ILE A 369 -5.27 25.35 -1.88
N SER A 370 -4.05 25.74 -2.24
CA SER A 370 -3.22 26.63 -1.41
C SER A 370 -3.85 28.02 -1.16
N LYS A 371 -4.87 28.38 -1.93
CA LYS A 371 -5.62 29.63 -1.80
C LYS A 371 -6.84 29.52 -0.86
N ILE A 372 -7.15 28.32 -0.37
CA ILE A 372 -8.33 28.08 0.48
C ILE A 372 -7.94 28.37 1.94
N PRO A 373 -8.60 29.32 2.63
CA PRO A 373 -8.29 29.64 4.02
C PRO A 373 -8.43 28.45 4.96
N GLY A 374 -7.47 28.26 5.86
CA GLY A 374 -7.47 27.19 6.85
C GLY A 374 -7.17 25.79 6.30
N ILE A 375 -6.84 25.67 5.02
CA ILE A 375 -6.32 24.43 4.43
C ILE A 375 -4.81 24.56 4.27
N SER A 376 -4.08 23.56 4.75
CA SER A 376 -2.62 23.47 4.56
C SER A 376 -2.29 22.39 3.54
N VAL A 377 -1.18 22.57 2.81
CA VAL A 377 -0.61 21.56 1.91
C VAL A 377 0.77 21.19 2.43
N LEU A 378 1.09 19.89 2.46
CA LEU A 378 2.40 19.43 2.88
C LEU A 378 3.44 19.79 1.79
N GLU A 379 4.39 20.66 2.14
CA GLU A 379 5.50 21.16 1.29
C GLU A 379 6.88 20.92 1.95
N PHE A 380 7.98 21.11 1.22
CA PHE A 380 9.36 20.91 1.69
C PHE A 380 9.90 22.07 2.56
N PRO A 381 10.64 21.82 3.66
CA PRO A 381 10.51 20.75 4.65
C PRO A 381 10.28 21.28 6.08
N SER A 382 9.43 20.59 6.83
CA SER A 382 9.43 20.60 8.31
C SER A 382 10.33 19.51 8.90
N PHE A 383 11.05 18.75 8.05
CA PHE A 383 11.96 17.66 8.40
C PHE A 383 13.43 18.06 8.22
N SER A 384 14.34 17.48 9.02
CA SER A 384 15.74 17.91 9.15
C SER A 384 16.64 17.61 7.95
N SER A 385 16.21 16.74 7.04
CA SER A 385 17.04 16.25 5.93
C SER A 385 16.48 16.65 4.57
N SER A 386 17.36 16.75 3.57
CA SER A 386 17.06 17.06 2.16
C SER A 386 16.33 15.90 1.49
N PHE A 387 15.09 15.64 1.92
CA PHE A 387 14.24 14.62 1.33
C PHE A 387 13.66 15.12 -0.01
N SER A 388 13.30 14.17 -0.89
CA SER A 388 12.37 14.41 -2.00
C SER A 388 10.96 13.91 -1.60
N ILE A 389 9.92 14.45 -2.23
CA ILE A 389 8.51 14.14 -2.00
C ILE A 389 7.90 13.90 -3.36
N ASP A 390 7.22 12.77 -3.50
CA ASP A 390 6.45 12.44 -4.69
C ASP A 390 5.34 13.48 -4.94
N PRO A 391 5.41 14.26 -6.03
CA PRO A 391 4.41 15.28 -6.34
C PRO A 391 3.03 14.69 -6.69
N LEU A 392 2.91 13.38 -6.93
CA LEU A 392 1.65 12.68 -7.13
C LEU A 392 1.06 12.12 -5.83
N ARG A 393 1.76 12.29 -4.69
CA ARG A 393 1.21 12.13 -3.35
C ARG A 393 0.91 13.50 -2.78
N PHE A 394 -0.33 13.68 -2.36
CA PHE A 394 -0.83 15.00 -2.02
C PHE A 394 -1.55 14.99 -0.68
N THR A 395 -0.83 15.43 0.35
CA THR A 395 -1.30 15.49 1.74
C THR A 395 -1.88 16.87 2.04
N ILE A 396 -3.11 16.90 2.55
CA ILE A 396 -3.90 18.09 2.84
C ILE A 396 -4.22 18.12 4.33
N GLY A 397 -3.86 19.23 4.97
CA GLY A 397 -4.09 19.51 6.37
C GLY A 397 -5.38 20.26 6.60
N VAL A 398 -6.21 19.76 7.53
CA VAL A 398 -7.51 20.34 7.89
C VAL A 398 -7.63 20.72 9.35
N TRP A 399 -6.60 20.47 10.17
CA TRP A 399 -6.62 20.75 11.61
C TRP A 399 -6.85 22.23 11.95
N GLN A 400 -6.46 23.16 11.08
CA GLN A 400 -6.73 24.60 11.26
C GLN A 400 -8.22 24.95 11.14
N LEU A 401 -9.02 24.07 10.52
CA LEU A 401 -10.48 24.16 10.48
C LEU A 401 -11.14 23.57 11.73
N GLY A 402 -10.36 23.00 12.66
CA GLY A 402 -10.89 22.26 13.81
C GLY A 402 -11.44 20.88 13.44
N LEU A 403 -11.12 20.38 12.24
CA LEU A 403 -11.56 19.08 11.73
C LEU A 403 -10.42 18.06 11.80
N SER A 404 -10.77 16.80 12.02
CA SER A 404 -9.89 15.67 11.72
C SER A 404 -9.92 15.31 10.24
N GLY A 405 -8.90 14.59 9.77
CA GLY A 405 -8.89 14.04 8.41
C GLY A 405 -10.04 13.06 8.17
N PHE A 406 -10.46 12.32 9.21
CA PHE A 406 -11.62 11.42 9.17
C PHE A 406 -12.94 12.15 8.92
N GLU A 407 -13.19 13.26 9.64
CA GLU A 407 -14.40 14.07 9.47
C GLU A 407 -14.43 14.76 8.10
N ALA A 408 -13.27 15.25 7.65
CA ALA A 408 -13.14 15.85 6.33
C ALA A 408 -13.44 14.84 5.21
N ASP A 409 -12.88 13.63 5.28
CA ASP A 409 -13.14 12.55 4.31
C ASP A 409 -14.62 12.13 4.29
N ASP A 410 -15.27 12.01 5.44
CA ASP A 410 -16.70 11.69 5.53
C ASP A 410 -17.57 12.73 4.77
N ILE A 411 -17.25 14.01 4.91
CA ILE A 411 -17.96 15.10 4.21
C ILE A 411 -17.62 15.08 2.72
N LEU A 412 -16.34 14.97 2.35
CA LEU A 412 -15.87 14.92 0.97
C LEU A 412 -16.49 13.74 0.21
N CYS A 413 -16.55 12.57 0.83
CA CYS A 413 -17.12 11.36 0.25
C CYS A 413 -18.63 11.52 0.05
N LYS A 414 -19.36 11.92 1.09
CA LYS A 414 -20.82 11.95 1.09
C LYS A 414 -21.40 13.06 0.21
N ASP A 415 -20.81 14.25 0.27
CA ASP A 415 -21.38 15.45 -0.34
C ASP A 415 -20.75 15.78 -1.70
N PHE A 416 -19.51 15.34 -1.96
CA PHE A 416 -18.74 15.68 -3.17
C PHE A 416 -18.28 14.45 -3.96
N GLY A 417 -18.48 13.24 -3.44
CA GLY A 417 -18.05 12.00 -4.11
C GLY A 417 -16.54 11.88 -4.24
N VAL A 418 -15.79 12.45 -3.29
CA VAL A 418 -14.32 12.36 -3.24
C VAL A 418 -13.94 11.36 -2.18
N VAL A 419 -13.16 10.33 -2.55
CA VAL A 419 -12.67 9.30 -1.62
C VAL A 419 -11.19 9.52 -1.43
N CYS A 420 -10.76 9.76 -0.20
CA CYS A 420 -9.35 9.92 0.13
C CYS A 420 -8.66 8.55 0.23
N GLU A 421 -7.36 8.54 -0.04
CA GLU A 421 -6.57 7.31 -0.06
C GLU A 421 -6.09 6.94 1.36
N LEU A 422 -5.60 7.93 2.12
CA LEU A 422 -5.19 7.77 3.51
C LEU A 422 -5.78 8.90 4.34
N VAL A 423 -6.42 8.59 5.47
CA VAL A 423 -6.98 9.58 6.39
C VAL A 423 -6.29 9.48 7.75
N GLY A 424 -5.98 10.62 8.36
CA GLY A 424 -5.30 10.72 9.63
C GLY A 424 -6.03 11.65 10.60
N THR A 425 -5.42 11.91 11.75
CA THR A 425 -6.06 12.73 12.80
C THR A 425 -6.08 14.21 12.47
N LYS A 426 -5.11 14.69 11.67
CA LYS A 426 -4.96 16.09 11.27
C LYS A 426 -5.11 16.31 9.77
N SER A 427 -4.75 15.32 8.98
CA SER A 427 -4.61 15.43 7.53
C SER A 427 -5.19 14.22 6.81
N PHE A 428 -5.32 14.33 5.49
CA PHE A 428 -5.58 13.20 4.62
C PHE A 428 -4.70 13.30 3.36
N THR A 429 -4.43 12.17 2.72
CA THR A 429 -3.56 12.05 1.56
C THR A 429 -4.34 11.51 0.37
N LEU A 430 -4.02 12.07 -0.79
CA LEU A 430 -4.58 11.71 -2.09
C LEU A 430 -3.48 11.15 -2.98
N ALA A 431 -3.85 10.19 -3.83
CA ALA A 431 -3.00 9.65 -4.88
C ALA A 431 -3.48 10.13 -6.25
N PHE A 432 -2.67 10.95 -6.92
CA PHE A 432 -2.88 11.28 -8.32
C PHE A 432 -2.31 10.14 -9.18
N ASN A 433 -3.13 9.63 -10.10
CA ASN A 433 -2.79 8.50 -10.96
C ASN A 433 -3.11 8.82 -12.43
N LEU A 434 -2.70 7.93 -13.34
CA LEU A 434 -2.90 8.10 -14.79
C LEU A 434 -4.38 8.25 -15.20
N GLY A 435 -5.30 7.68 -14.40
CA GLY A 435 -6.74 7.79 -14.59
C GLY A 435 -7.38 9.05 -13.99
N THR A 436 -6.60 9.91 -13.33
CA THR A 436 -7.12 11.11 -12.69
C THR A 436 -7.65 12.11 -13.72
N GLN A 437 -8.84 12.67 -13.46
CA GLN A 437 -9.53 13.59 -14.35
C GLN A 437 -9.68 14.96 -13.69
N ARG A 438 -9.81 15.99 -14.52
CA ARG A 438 -10.01 17.37 -14.05
C ARG A 438 -11.27 17.53 -13.20
N ASP A 439 -12.34 16.80 -13.52
CA ASP A 439 -13.56 16.77 -12.70
C ASP A 439 -13.29 16.31 -11.25
N HIS A 440 -12.39 15.34 -11.05
CA HIS A 440 -12.00 14.91 -9.70
C HIS A 440 -11.35 16.06 -8.92
N VAL A 441 -10.46 16.81 -9.57
CA VAL A 441 -9.80 18.00 -8.98
C VAL A 441 -10.82 19.08 -8.64
N LEU A 442 -11.77 19.36 -9.53
CA LEU A 442 -12.80 20.37 -9.29
C LEU A 442 -13.72 19.99 -8.13
N ARG A 443 -14.12 18.72 -8.01
CA ARG A 443 -14.91 18.23 -6.87
C ARG A 443 -14.15 18.33 -5.56
N LEU A 444 -12.86 17.98 -5.55
CA LEU A 444 -11.99 18.14 -4.37
C LEU A 444 -11.91 19.61 -3.94
N VAL A 445 -11.61 20.52 -4.87
CA VAL A 445 -11.51 21.96 -4.58
C VAL A 445 -12.84 22.50 -4.06
N ALA A 446 -13.97 22.11 -4.66
CA ALA A 446 -15.29 22.52 -4.20
C ALA A 446 -15.59 22.01 -2.78
N GLY A 447 -15.23 20.75 -2.49
CA GLY A 447 -15.39 20.16 -1.16
C GLY A 447 -14.55 20.86 -0.10
N LEU A 448 -13.28 21.15 -0.40
CA LEU A 448 -12.39 21.87 0.51
C LEU A 448 -12.83 23.31 0.78
N LYS A 449 -13.35 24.02 -0.23
CA LYS A 449 -13.97 25.34 -0.04
C LYS A 449 -15.18 25.26 0.88
N HIS A 450 -16.03 24.24 0.69
CA HIS A 450 -17.18 24.02 1.56
C HIS A 450 -16.77 23.77 3.02
N LEU A 451 -15.74 22.97 3.25
CA LEU A 451 -15.19 22.74 4.59
C LEU A 451 -14.70 24.06 5.21
N SER A 452 -13.91 24.83 4.48
CA SER A 452 -13.40 26.13 4.91
C SER A 452 -14.54 27.09 5.29
N GLU A 453 -15.53 27.26 4.41
CA GLU A 453 -16.70 28.11 4.64
C GLU A 453 -17.56 27.66 5.82
N ALA A 454 -17.81 26.36 5.97
CA ALA A 454 -18.59 25.82 7.09
C ALA A 454 -17.89 25.99 8.44
N SER A 455 -16.56 25.94 8.44
CA SER A 455 -15.72 26.07 9.63
C SER A 455 -15.62 27.52 10.11
N HIS A 456 -15.72 28.50 9.21
CA HIS A 456 -15.79 29.92 9.59
C HIS A 456 -17.00 30.28 10.48
N PHE A 457 -18.04 29.44 10.52
CA PHE A 457 -19.19 29.60 11.42
C PHE A 457 -18.99 28.96 12.81
N HIS A 458 -17.96 28.14 12.97
CA HIS A 458 -17.57 27.56 14.25
C HIS A 458 -16.38 28.36 14.78
N GLN A 459 -16.48 28.88 16.00
CA GLN A 459 -15.33 29.54 16.62
C GLN A 459 -14.14 28.57 16.63
N PRO A 460 -12.90 29.06 16.38
CA PRO A 460 -11.73 28.22 16.49
C PRO A 460 -11.77 27.58 17.87
N VAL A 461 -11.81 26.24 17.89
CA VAL A 461 -11.58 25.51 19.13
C VAL A 461 -10.21 25.97 19.58
N LYS A 462 -10.18 26.79 20.64
CA LYS A 462 -8.94 27.06 21.35
C LYS A 462 -8.40 25.67 21.66
N ASP A 463 -7.24 25.37 21.10
CA ASP A 463 -6.42 24.27 21.53
C ASP A 463 -6.13 24.61 23.00
N GLU A 464 -7.03 24.18 23.91
CA GLU A 464 -6.77 24.26 25.33
C GLU A 464 -5.49 23.48 25.47
N GLY A 465 -4.40 24.18 25.81
CA GLY A 465 -3.04 23.68 25.97
C GLY A 465 -2.93 22.64 27.09
N LYS A 466 -3.75 21.59 27.03
CA LYS A 466 -3.39 20.29 27.51
C LYS A 466 -2.24 19.88 26.61
N ASN A 467 -1.04 19.97 27.16
CA ASN A 467 0.09 19.14 26.79
C ASN A 467 -0.39 17.68 26.71
N VAL A 468 -1.03 17.30 25.60
CA VAL A 468 -1.20 15.90 25.26
C VAL A 468 0.20 15.51 24.84
N ASN A 469 0.94 14.89 25.76
CA ASN A 469 2.29 14.39 25.55
C ASN A 469 2.41 13.85 24.13
N HIS A 470 3.18 14.53 23.29
CA HIS A 470 3.18 14.29 21.86
C HIS A 470 3.68 12.86 21.59
N PHE A 471 2.74 11.95 21.30
CA PHE A 471 2.99 10.51 21.31
C PHE A 471 3.63 10.08 20.00
N ALA A 472 4.96 10.24 19.88
CA ALA A 472 5.73 9.34 19.03
C ALA A 472 5.56 7.92 19.60
N CYS A 473 4.55 7.20 19.11
CA CYS A 473 4.15 5.86 19.60
C CYS A 473 5.29 4.83 19.53
N PHE A 474 6.35 5.15 18.79
CA PHE A 474 7.47 4.26 18.49
C PHE A 474 8.67 4.41 19.44
N GLY A 475 8.64 5.33 20.40
CA GLY A 475 9.79 5.61 21.28
C GLY A 475 10.04 4.58 22.39
N ASP A 476 9.01 3.85 22.82
CA ASP A 476 9.06 2.94 23.98
C ASP A 476 8.95 1.45 23.58
N VAL A 477 9.62 1.06 22.50
CA VAL A 477 9.62 -0.33 22.03
C VAL A 477 10.52 -1.19 22.91
N ARG A 478 9.93 -2.21 23.55
CA ARG A 478 10.67 -3.20 24.35
C ARG A 478 10.31 -4.60 23.89
N MET A 479 11.23 -5.23 23.16
CA MET A 479 11.10 -6.63 22.74
C MET A 479 11.46 -7.56 23.90
N SER A 480 10.52 -8.42 24.30
CA SER A 480 10.77 -9.50 25.25
C SER A 480 10.93 -10.86 24.57
N MET A 481 10.34 -11.04 23.39
CA MET A 481 10.47 -12.23 22.54
C MET A 481 10.61 -11.77 21.10
N SER A 482 11.26 -12.57 20.24
CA SER A 482 11.23 -12.30 18.80
C SER A 482 9.81 -12.43 18.26
N PRO A 483 9.48 -11.78 17.12
CA PRO A 483 8.18 -11.94 16.48
C PRO A 483 7.83 -13.41 16.20
N ARG A 484 8.82 -14.22 15.82
CA ARG A 484 8.64 -15.66 15.58
C ARG A 484 8.29 -16.42 16.85
N GLU A 485 9.03 -16.22 17.93
CA GLU A 485 8.75 -16.90 19.20
C GLU A 485 7.37 -16.53 19.73
N ALA A 486 7.00 -15.24 19.70
CA ALA A 486 5.69 -14.79 20.12
C ALA A 486 4.56 -15.36 19.24
N PHE A 487 4.79 -15.50 17.93
CA PHE A 487 3.84 -16.13 17.02
C PHE A 487 3.56 -17.58 17.40
N PHE A 488 4.57 -18.37 17.77
CA PHE A 488 4.41 -19.78 18.16
C PHE A 488 4.16 -20.02 19.65
N ALA A 489 4.28 -19.00 20.49
CA ALA A 489 4.02 -19.09 21.92
C ALA A 489 2.56 -19.48 22.21
N LYS A 490 2.36 -20.14 23.36
CA LYS A 490 1.02 -20.31 23.96
C LYS A 490 0.47 -18.93 24.31
N LYS A 491 -0.84 -18.73 24.12
CA LYS A 491 -1.49 -17.44 24.32
C LYS A 491 -2.70 -17.55 25.21
N ARG A 492 -3.01 -16.47 25.91
CA ARG A 492 -4.24 -16.29 26.69
C ARG A 492 -4.85 -14.92 26.43
N LYS A 493 -6.14 -14.80 26.67
CA LYS A 493 -6.86 -13.54 26.54
C LYS A 493 -6.98 -12.87 27.92
N VAL A 494 -6.69 -11.58 27.99
CA VAL A 494 -6.73 -10.76 29.21
C VAL A 494 -7.56 -9.50 28.98
N SER A 495 -8.04 -8.87 30.06
CA SER A 495 -8.66 -7.54 29.95
C SER A 495 -7.61 -6.50 29.57
N ILE A 496 -8.03 -5.36 29.00
CA ILE A 496 -7.10 -4.25 28.72
C ILE A 496 -6.35 -3.74 29.96
N ARG A 497 -6.96 -3.87 31.15
CA ARG A 497 -6.31 -3.47 32.41
C ARG A 497 -5.20 -4.44 32.78
N ASP A 498 -5.45 -5.73 32.58
CA ASP A 498 -4.51 -6.79 32.92
C ASP A 498 -3.48 -7.05 31.81
N SER A 499 -3.57 -6.37 30.67
CA SER A 499 -2.59 -6.50 29.58
C SER A 499 -1.35 -5.65 29.77
N LEU A 500 -1.39 -4.64 30.65
CA LEU A 500 -0.26 -3.74 30.85
C LEU A 500 0.96 -4.50 31.43
N GLY A 501 2.10 -4.40 30.76
CA GLY A 501 3.34 -5.10 31.15
C GLY A 501 3.43 -6.55 30.67
N GLU A 502 2.39 -7.10 30.07
CA GLU A 502 2.39 -8.44 29.49
C GLU A 502 3.06 -8.44 28.10
N ILE A 503 3.48 -9.61 27.63
CA ILE A 503 4.04 -9.80 26.29
C ILE A 503 2.89 -9.88 25.28
N CYS A 504 2.87 -8.96 24.32
CA CYS A 504 1.86 -8.91 23.26
C CYS A 504 1.89 -10.20 22.43
N GLY A 505 0.74 -10.83 22.25
CA GLY A 505 0.58 -12.06 21.46
C GLY A 505 -0.06 -11.83 20.09
N GLU A 506 -0.38 -10.58 19.74
CA GLU A 506 -1.09 -10.20 18.53
C GLU A 506 -0.47 -8.95 17.87
N LEU A 507 -0.71 -8.79 16.57
CA LEU A 507 -0.23 -7.65 15.79
C LEU A 507 -1.34 -6.61 15.73
N VAL A 508 -1.17 -5.47 16.39
CA VAL A 508 -2.24 -4.46 16.52
C VAL A 508 -1.92 -3.23 15.71
N CYS A 509 -2.73 -2.97 14.69
CA CYS A 509 -2.55 -1.86 13.75
C CYS A 509 -3.80 -0.97 13.71
N PRO A 510 -3.70 0.35 13.97
CA PRO A 510 -4.72 1.29 13.52
C PRO A 510 -4.72 1.38 12.00
N TYR A 511 -5.91 1.44 11.41
CA TYR A 511 -6.12 1.56 9.99
C TYR A 511 -7.07 2.73 9.66
N PRO A 512 -6.73 3.54 8.64
CA PRO A 512 -5.49 3.50 7.84
C PRO A 512 -4.29 4.15 8.58
N PRO A 513 -3.01 3.86 8.22
CA PRO A 513 -2.54 3.05 7.09
C PRO A 513 -2.29 1.55 7.41
N GLY A 514 -2.45 1.10 8.66
CA GLY A 514 -2.16 -0.29 9.03
C GLY A 514 -0.71 -0.55 9.48
N ILE A 515 -0.02 0.49 9.96
CA ILE A 515 1.30 0.36 10.59
C ILE A 515 1.14 -0.22 12.01
N PRO A 516 1.90 -1.26 12.40
CA PRO A 516 1.79 -1.85 13.73
C PRO A 516 2.16 -0.87 14.86
N VAL A 517 1.24 -0.69 15.79
CA VAL A 517 1.52 -0.04 17.09
C VAL A 517 2.13 -1.07 18.03
N LEU A 518 1.52 -2.25 18.14
CA LEU A 518 2.05 -3.38 18.92
C LEU A 518 2.41 -4.53 17.99
N ILE A 519 3.61 -5.06 18.17
CA ILE A 519 4.12 -6.24 17.47
C ILE A 519 4.16 -7.43 18.44
N PRO A 520 3.80 -8.65 18.02
CA PRO A 520 3.96 -9.84 18.87
C PRO A 520 5.38 -9.94 19.43
N GLY A 521 5.50 -10.14 20.75
CA GLY A 521 6.77 -10.20 21.46
C GLY A 521 7.19 -8.89 22.14
N GLU A 522 6.53 -7.77 21.83
CA GLU A 522 6.70 -6.51 22.57
C GLU A 522 5.99 -6.54 23.92
N ILE A 523 6.53 -5.82 24.90
CA ILE A 523 5.82 -5.52 26.15
C ILE A 523 4.74 -4.47 25.87
N ILE A 524 3.51 -4.75 26.27
CA ILE A 524 2.40 -3.81 26.15
C ILE A 524 2.59 -2.66 27.15
N THR A 525 2.75 -1.44 26.63
CA THR A 525 2.96 -0.23 27.45
C THR A 525 1.69 0.61 27.56
N GLU A 526 1.60 1.43 28.62
CA GLU A 526 0.48 2.36 28.81
C GLU A 526 0.38 3.36 27.66
N ARG A 527 1.53 3.78 27.12
CA ARG A 527 1.63 4.70 25.99
C ARG A 527 0.99 4.12 24.73
N ALA A 528 1.30 2.86 24.40
CA ALA A 528 0.72 2.18 23.25
C ALA A 528 -0.80 1.99 23.39
N LEU A 529 -1.28 1.57 24.57
CA LEU A 529 -2.71 1.41 24.84
C LEU A 529 -3.46 2.74 24.76
N SER A 530 -2.91 3.80 25.36
CA SER A 530 -3.51 5.14 25.33
C SER A 530 -3.64 5.67 23.90
N TYR A 531 -2.59 5.51 23.09
CA TYR A 531 -2.61 5.90 21.69
C TYR A 531 -3.67 5.12 20.89
N LEU A 532 -3.74 3.79 21.05
CA LEU A 532 -4.72 2.96 20.37
C LEU A 532 -6.17 3.32 20.72
N LEU A 533 -6.43 3.64 21.99
CA LEU A 533 -7.75 4.10 22.44
C LEU A 533 -8.09 5.49 21.87
N GLU A 534 -7.13 6.41 21.87
CA GLU A 534 -7.30 7.76 21.34
C GLU A 534 -7.61 7.74 19.84
N ILE A 535 -6.78 7.06 19.03
CA ILE A 535 -6.96 7.07 17.58
C ILE A 535 -8.26 6.38 17.16
N ARG A 536 -8.67 5.34 17.90
CA ARG A 536 -9.99 4.71 17.72
C ARG A 536 -11.13 5.66 18.04
N SER A 537 -11.00 6.47 19.10
CA SER A 537 -12.03 7.48 19.45
C SER A 537 -12.18 8.55 18.36
N LYS A 538 -11.11 8.82 17.61
CA LYS A 538 -11.06 9.73 16.45
C LYS A 538 -11.54 9.10 15.13
N GLY A 539 -11.89 7.81 15.12
CA GLY A 539 -12.51 7.14 13.98
C GLY A 539 -11.70 6.02 13.32
N ALA A 540 -10.43 5.82 13.72
CA ALA A 540 -9.62 4.75 13.16
C ALA A 540 -10.15 3.36 13.50
N VAL A 541 -10.00 2.42 12.57
CA VAL A 541 -10.37 1.03 12.76
C VAL A 541 -9.15 0.28 13.28
N ILE A 542 -9.29 -0.43 14.39
CA ILE A 542 -8.23 -1.30 14.89
C ILE A 542 -8.32 -2.65 14.19
N THR A 543 -7.22 -3.06 13.58
CA THR A 543 -7.06 -4.33 12.85
C THR A 543 -5.99 -5.19 13.52
N GLY A 544 -6.07 -6.51 13.30
CA GLY A 544 -5.14 -7.51 13.82
C GLY A 544 -5.30 -7.85 15.31
N ALA A 545 -5.95 -6.99 16.11
CA ALA A 545 -6.40 -7.33 17.46
C ALA A 545 -7.58 -8.33 17.42
N ALA A 546 -7.55 -9.34 18.30
CA ALA A 546 -8.64 -10.31 18.48
C ALA A 546 -9.94 -9.66 18.99
N ASP A 547 -9.82 -8.50 19.63
CA ASP A 547 -10.94 -7.65 20.00
C ASP A 547 -10.72 -6.22 19.47
N CYS A 548 -11.33 -5.92 18.33
CA CYS A 548 -11.27 -4.58 17.72
C CYS A 548 -11.83 -3.46 18.62
N SER A 549 -12.57 -3.81 19.68
CA SER A 549 -13.04 -2.83 20.68
C SER A 549 -11.99 -2.52 21.74
N LEU A 550 -10.81 -3.14 21.70
CA LEU A 550 -9.75 -2.97 22.68
C LEU A 550 -10.22 -3.16 24.13
N SER A 551 -11.27 -3.97 24.37
CA SER A 551 -11.69 -4.31 25.74
C SER A 551 -10.81 -5.41 26.33
N SER A 552 -10.07 -6.12 25.46
CA SER A 552 -9.24 -7.26 25.79
C SER A 552 -8.11 -7.43 24.79
N PHE A 553 -7.03 -8.08 25.23
CA PHE A 553 -5.84 -8.37 24.42
C PHE A 553 -5.47 -9.84 24.50
N VAL A 554 -4.80 -10.33 23.47
CA VAL A 554 -4.13 -11.63 23.46
C VAL A 554 -2.66 -11.44 23.86
N VAL A 555 -2.23 -12.14 24.90
CA VAL A 555 -0.86 -12.07 25.43
C VAL A 555 -0.19 -13.45 25.42
N CYS A 556 1.13 -13.48 25.29
CA CYS A 556 1.91 -14.70 25.40
C CYS A 556 1.93 -15.20 26.86
N VAL A 557 1.91 -16.52 27.03
CA VAL A 557 2.10 -17.18 28.33
C VAL A 557 3.58 -17.46 28.49
N THR A 558 4.19 -16.86 29.51
CA THR A 558 5.61 -17.04 29.87
C THR A 558 5.83 -18.22 30.79
#